data_AF-A0A839I4A6-F1
#
_entry.id   AF-A0A839I4A6-F1
#
_cell.length_a   1.000
_cell.length_b   1.000
_cell.length_c   1.000
_cell.angle_alpha   90.00
_cell.angle_beta   90.00
_cell.angle_gamma   90.00
#
_symmetry.space_group_name_H-M   'P 1'
#
loop_
_entity.id
_entity.type
_entity.pdbx_description
1 polymer ?
#
loop_
_entity_poly.entity_id
_entity_poly.type
_entity_poly.pdbx_seq_one_letter_code
_entity_poly.pdbx_strand_id
1 'polypeptide(L)' 'MTIRSISEDVQEDVDCFHCGTDYGVIYKNHETGIESFDCNYCGLSAEYPL' A
#
# COMPACT_ATOMS: atom_id res chain seq x y z
N MET A 1 -3.63 14.55 20.99
CA MET A 1 -4.72 14.15 20.08
C MET A 1 -4.22 12.92 19.36
N THR A 2 -4.87 11.79 19.65
CA THR A 2 -4.86 10.47 19.00
C THR A 2 -3.52 9.84 18.59
N ILE A 3 -3.22 8.75 19.31
CA ILE A 3 -2.24 7.70 19.01
C ILE A 3 -2.49 7.19 17.57
N ARG A 4 -1.46 7.14 16.72
CA ARG A 4 -1.47 6.30 15.51
C ARG A 4 -0.42 5.22 15.69
N SER A 5 -0.95 4.02 15.87
CA SER A 5 -0.28 2.77 16.15
C SER A 5 0.82 2.48 15.12
N ILE A 6 1.90 1.89 15.60
CA ILE A 6 3.11 1.52 14.87
C ILE A 6 2.89 0.16 14.17
N SER A 7 1.74 -0.02 13.50
CA SER A 7 1.28 -1.31 12.98
C SER A 7 0.94 -1.28 11.48
N GLU A 8 1.39 -0.23 10.80
CA GLU A 8 1.32 -0.07 9.35
C GLU A 8 2.73 -0.21 8.79
N ASP A 9 3.00 -1.30 8.06
CA ASP A 9 4.23 -1.45 7.27
C ASP A 9 3.99 -0.82 5.89
N VAL A 10 4.85 0.12 5.50
CA VAL A 10 4.76 0.81 4.20
C VAL A 10 5.95 0.39 3.34
N GLN A 11 5.67 -0.13 2.15
CA GLN A 11 6.68 -0.43 1.14
C GLN A 11 6.50 0.51 -0.04
N GLU A 12 7.47 1.37 -0.27
CA GLU A 12 7.52 2.29 -1.41
C GLU A 12 8.32 1.67 -2.56
N ASP A 13 8.31 2.33 -3.72
CA ASP A 13 9.02 1.94 -4.93
C ASP A 13 8.63 0.54 -5.46
N VAL A 14 7.34 0.20 -5.38
CA VAL A 14 6.80 -1.08 -5.86
C VAL A 14 6.41 -0.98 -7.33
N ASP A 15 6.91 -1.92 -8.13
CA ASP A 15 6.55 -2.06 -9.54
C ASP A 15 5.04 -2.27 -9.74
N CYS A 16 4.40 -1.33 -10.42
CA CYS A 16 3.02 -1.45 -10.84
C CYS A 16 2.93 -2.31 -12.10
N PHE A 17 2.33 -3.49 -11.99
CA PHE A 17 2.11 -4.38 -13.15
C PHE A 17 1.20 -3.78 -14.25
N HIS A 18 0.38 -2.78 -13.93
CA HIS A 18 -0.54 -2.17 -14.89
C HIS A 18 0.13 -1.13 -15.80
N CYS A 19 1.00 -0.27 -15.26
CA CYS A 19 1.69 0.78 -16.03
C CYS A 19 3.20 0.59 -16.17
N GLY A 20 3.80 -0.39 -15.48
CA GLY A 20 5.23 -0.71 -15.54
C GLY A 20 6.13 0.32 -14.86
N THR A 21 5.60 1.11 -13.92
CA THR A 21 6.37 2.11 -13.16
C THR A 21 6.58 1.64 -11.73
N ASP A 22 7.71 2.00 -11.15
CA ASP A 22 8.10 1.73 -9.77
C ASP A 22 7.44 2.64 -8.73
N TYR A 23 6.65 3.65 -9.12
CA TYR A 23 5.96 4.56 -8.19
C TYR A 23 4.73 3.98 -7.45
N GLY A 24 4.72 2.67 -7.17
CA GLY A 24 3.73 2.01 -6.34
C GLY A 24 4.08 2.05 -4.85
N VAL A 25 3.05 2.02 -4.00
CA VAL A 25 3.17 1.94 -2.55
C VAL A 25 2.26 0.82 -2.05
N ILE A 26 2.78 -0.04 -1.19
CA ILE A 26 2.00 -1.04 -0.47
C ILE A 26 1.87 -0.60 0.99
N TYR A 27 0.65 -0.63 1.52
CA TYR A 27 0.35 -0.42 2.93
C TYR A 27 -0.16 -1.72 3.54
N LYS A 28 0.51 -2.24 4.56
CA LYS A 28 0.07 -3.43 5.30
C LYS A 28 -0.46 -2.99 6.65
N ASN A 29 -1.75 -3.14 6.88
CA ASN A 29 -2.38 -2.86 8.16
C ASN A 29 -2.58 -4.17 8.93
N HIS A 30 -1.74 -4.38 9.94
CA HIS A 30 -1.78 -5.60 10.76
C HIS A 30 -2.94 -5.63 11.77
N GLU A 31 -3.57 -4.48 12.06
CA GLU A 31 -4.75 -4.43 12.93
C GLU A 31 -6.00 -4.93 12.21
N THR A 32 -6.16 -4.57 10.93
CA THR A 32 -7.30 -4.99 10.10
C THR A 32 -7.03 -6.28 9.33
N GLY A 33 -5.77 -6.68 9.18
CA GLY A 33 -5.40 -7.81 8.32
C GLY A 33 -5.57 -7.47 6.83
N ILE A 34 -5.39 -6.21 6.45
CA ILE A 34 -5.57 -5.74 5.07
C ILE A 34 -4.25 -5.21 4.57
N GLU A 35 -3.88 -5.61 3.37
CA GLU A 35 -2.82 -5.03 2.57
C GLU A 35 -3.44 -4.28 1.39
N SER A 36 -2.98 -3.07 1.14
CA SER A 36 -3.41 -2.26 0.01
C SER A 36 -2.22 -1.88 -0.85
N PHE A 37 -2.43 -1.82 -2.16
CA PHE A 37 -1.50 -1.33 -3.15
C PHE A 37 -2.08 -0.07 -3.77
N ASP A 38 -1.27 0.96 -3.94
CA ASP A 38 -1.62 2.20 -4.63
C ASP A 38 -0.49 2.62 -5.59
N CYS A 39 -0.82 2.81 -6.86
CA CYS A 39 0.10 3.35 -7.85
C CYS A 39 -0.16 4.84 -8.07
N ASN A 40 0.78 5.67 -7.61
CA ASN A 40 0.70 7.13 -7.76
C ASN A 40 0.79 7.60 -9.21
N TYR A 41 1.27 6.77 -10.13
CA TYR A 41 1.42 7.14 -11.54
C TYR A 41 0.14 6.92 -12.35
N CYS A 42 -0.42 5.70 -12.31
CA CYS A 42 -1.62 5.38 -13.09
C CYS A 42 -2.93 5.46 -12.29
N GLY A 43 -2.86 5.62 -10.97
CA GLY A 43 -4.01 5.66 -10.06
C GLY A 43 -4.66 4.30 -9.81
N LEU A 44 -3.96 3.20 -10.11
CA LEU A 44 -4.44 1.86 -9.78
C LEU A 44 -4.32 1.65 -8.27
N SER A 45 -5.44 1.36 -7.61
CA SER A 45 -5.47 0.92 -6.22
C SER A 45 -6.15 -0.45 -6.09
N ALA A 46 -5.65 -1.26 -5.17
CA ALA A 46 -6.17 -2.59 -4.87
C ALA A 46 -6.02 -2.91 -3.38
N GLU A 47 -6.95 -3.68 -2.83
CA GLU A 47 -6.91 -4.12 -1.43
C GLU A 47 -7.06 -5.64 -1.38
N TYR A 48 -6.32 -6.27 -0.49
CA TYR A 48 -6.26 -7.71 -0.33
C TYR A 48 -6.12 -8.08 1.16
N PRO A 49 -6.76 -9.16 1.61
CA PRO A 49 -6.54 -9.66 2.96
C PRO A 49 -5.12 -10.24 3.10
N LEU A 50 -4.49 -9.99 4.26
CA LEU A 50 -3.21 -10.57 4.68
C LEU A 50 -3.29 -12.07 4.98
#